data_AF-A0A934YWQ1-F1
#
_entry.id   AF-A0A934YWQ1-F1
#
_cell.length_a   1.000
_cell.length_b   1.000
_cell.length_c   1.000
_cell.angle_alpha   90.00
_cell.angle_beta   90.00
_cell.angle_gamma   90.00
#
_symmetry.space_group_name_H-M   'P 1'
#
loop_
_entity.id
_entity.type
_entity.pdbx_description
1 polymer ?
#
loop_
_entity_poly.entity_id
_entity_poly.type
_entity_poly.pdbx_seq_one_letter_code
_entity_poly.pdbx_strand_id
1 'polypeptide(L)'
;MQNEDLVRRLRKLSRTVYMLQTDLRHGQLNNALLEEIESQMDHGISTEPRCTGLVPLVDTVRENTLTPRPELYTDTARACEKLKDAISDLVERLG
;
A
#
# COMPACT_ATOMS: atom_id res chain seq x y z
N MET A 1 -6.05 10.79 14.99
CA MET A 1 -4.75 11.33 14.53
C MET A 1 -4.94 12.72 13.93
N GLN A 2 -3.99 13.65 14.04
CA GLN A 2 -4.09 14.96 13.36
C GLN A 2 -3.92 14.80 11.84
N ASN A 3 -4.54 15.69 11.05
CA ASN A 3 -4.50 15.59 9.58
C ASN A 3 -3.07 15.60 9.03
N GLU A 4 -2.21 16.48 9.54
CA GLU A 4 -0.81 16.57 9.09
C GLU A 4 -0.02 15.29 9.34
N ASP A 5 -0.19 14.68 10.52
CA ASP A 5 0.45 13.38 10.85
C ASP A 5 -0.09 12.27 9.93
N LEU A 6 -1.41 12.24 9.72
CA LEU A 6 -2.03 11.26 8.85
C LEU A 6 -1.55 11.40 7.39
N VAL A 7 -1.51 12.62 6.86
CA VAL A 7 -0.99 12.89 5.51
C VAL A 7 0.48 12.48 5.38
N ARG A 8 1.31 12.73 6.39
CA ARG A 8 2.72 12.27 6.39
C ARG A 8 2.82 10.75 6.33
N ARG A 9 2.01 10.03 7.12
CA ARG A 9 1.97 8.55 7.11
C ARG A 9 1.46 8.01 5.78
N LEU A 10 0.39 8.57 5.23
CA LEU A 10 -0.17 8.18 3.94
C LEU A 10 0.84 8.41 2.80
N ARG A 11 1.58 9.51 2.80
CA ARG A 11 2.67 9.74 1.83
C ARG A 11 3.80 8.73 1.96
N LYS A 12 4.16 8.34 3.19
CA LYS A 12 5.14 7.28 3.44
C LYS A 12 4.65 5.95 2.85
N LEU A 13 3.39 5.59 3.10
CA LEU A 13 2.76 4.38 2.58
C LEU A 13 2.74 4.36 1.05
N SER A 14 2.27 5.44 0.41
CA SER A 14 2.27 5.57 -1.05
C SER A 14 3.66 5.36 -1.65
N ARG A 15 4.72 5.89 -1.00
CA ARG A 15 6.10 5.68 -1.44
C ARG A 15 6.54 4.22 -1.36
N THR A 16 6.25 3.53 -0.25
CA THR A 16 6.58 2.12 -0.09
C THR A 16 5.84 1.25 -1.12
N VAL A 17 4.55 1.51 -1.33
CA VAL A 17 3.73 0.81 -2.35
C VAL A 17 4.26 1.05 -3.76
N TYR A 18 4.70 2.28 -4.07
CA TYR A 18 5.31 2.60 -5.36
C TYR A 18 6.63 1.84 -5.59
N MET A 19 7.47 1.71 -4.57
CA MET A 19 8.69 0.91 -4.67
C MET A 19 8.36 -0.56 -4.93
N LEU A 20 7.40 -1.12 -4.20
CA LEU A 20 6.97 -2.52 -4.38
C LEU A 20 6.42 -2.73 -5.80
N GLN A 21 5.59 -1.80 -6.29
CA GLN A 21 5.08 -1.83 -7.65
C GLN A 21 6.21 -1.83 -8.69
N THR A 22 7.25 -1.03 -8.47
CA THR A 22 8.40 -0.94 -9.36
C THR A 22 9.17 -2.27 -9.40
N ASP A 23 9.41 -2.89 -8.25
CA ASP A 23 10.07 -4.19 -8.14
C ASP A 23 9.25 -5.28 -8.86
N LEU A 24 7.92 -5.30 -8.63
CA LEU A 24 7.00 -6.24 -9.28
C LEU A 24 7.01 -6.12 -10.81
N ARG A 25 7.03 -4.89 -11.34
CA ARG A 25 7.14 -4.63 -12.78
C ARG A 25 8.46 -5.13 -13.37
N HIS A 26 9.52 -5.22 -12.56
CA HIS A 26 10.80 -5.82 -12.95
C HIS A 26 10.87 -7.33 -12.70
N GLY A 27 9.77 -7.98 -12.32
CA GLY A 27 9.76 -9.42 -12.08
C GLY A 27 10.29 -9.82 -10.69
N GLN A 28 10.32 -8.89 -9.74
CA GLN A 28 10.87 -9.12 -8.40
C GLN A 28 9.82 -8.87 -7.32
N LEU A 29 9.74 -9.77 -6.34
CA LEU A 29 8.96 -9.56 -5.13
C LEU A 29 9.89 -9.18 -3.98
N ASN A 30 9.69 -7.99 -3.42
CA ASN A 30 10.48 -7.49 -2.31
C ASN A 30 9.69 -7.62 -0.99
N ASN A 31 9.96 -8.70 -0.27
CA ASN A 31 9.26 -9.00 0.99
C ASN A 31 9.51 -7.93 2.07
N ALA A 32 10.65 -7.26 2.07
CA ALA A 32 10.92 -6.18 3.03
C ALA A 32 9.99 -4.98 2.80
N LEU A 33 9.60 -4.70 1.55
CA LEU A 33 8.62 -3.66 1.26
C LEU A 33 7.20 -4.07 1.66
N LEU A 34 6.84 -5.35 1.54
CA LEU A 34 5.57 -5.88 2.04
C LEU A 34 5.48 -5.75 3.57
N GLU A 35 6.51 -6.18 4.28
CA GLU A 35 6.59 -6.07 5.75
C GLU A 35 6.52 -4.60 6.20
N GLU A 36 7.16 -3.68 5.47
CA GLU A 36 7.08 -2.25 5.76
C GLU A 36 5.66 -1.69 5.50
N ILE A 37 4.93 -2.18 4.49
CA ILE A 37 3.52 -1.82 4.26
C ILE A 37 2.65 -2.30 5.43
N GLU A 38 2.79 -3.57 5.84
CA GLU A 38 2.05 -4.15 6.98
C GLU A 38 2.35 -3.37 8.27
N SER A 39 3.63 -3.12 8.54
CA SER A 39 4.06 -2.32 9.69
C SER A 39 3.41 -0.93 9.68
N GLN A 40 3.43 -0.22 8.55
CA GLN A 40 2.80 1.10 8.48
C GLN A 40 1.28 1.05 8.69
N MET A 41 0.62 -0.02 8.23
CA MET A 41 -0.81 -0.24 8.49
C MET A 41 -1.08 -0.42 9.97
N ASP A 42 -0.32 -1.29 10.64
CA ASP A 42 -0.45 -1.57 12.08
C ASP A 42 -0.09 -0.35 12.96
N HIS A 43 0.83 0.49 12.48
CA HIS A 43 1.17 1.76 13.12
C HIS A 43 0.16 2.87 12.80
N GLY A 44 -1.12 2.59 13.02
CA GLY A 44 -2.17 3.59 13.15
C GLY A 44 -2.94 3.96 11.86
N ILE A 45 -2.58 3.41 10.69
CA ILE A 45 -3.39 3.64 9.47
C ILE A 45 -4.61 2.72 9.48
N SER A 46 -4.47 1.46 9.86
CA SER A 46 -5.58 0.49 9.92
C SER A 46 -6.65 0.86 10.96
N THR A 47 -6.25 1.52 12.05
CA THR A 47 -7.13 1.91 13.15
C THR A 47 -7.73 3.32 12.98
N GLU A 48 -7.29 4.09 11.99
CA GLU A 48 -7.84 5.41 11.70
C GLU A 48 -9.11 5.27 10.85
N PRO A 49 -10.30 5.71 11.33
CA PRO A 49 -11.57 5.51 10.63
C PRO A 49 -11.60 6.00 9.18
N ARG A 50 -10.86 7.08 8.90
CA ARG A 50 -10.75 7.68 7.55
C ARG A 50 -9.98 6.81 6.55
N CYS A 51 -9.19 5.86 7.04
CA CYS A 51 -8.33 4.97 6.25
C CYS A 51 -8.85 3.53 6.15
N THR A 52 -10.03 3.24 6.70
CA THR A 52 -10.66 1.90 6.66
C THR A 52 -10.79 1.33 5.25
N GLY A 53 -10.97 2.18 4.24
CA GLY A 53 -11.01 1.77 2.83
C GLY A 53 -9.67 1.28 2.26
N LEU A 54 -8.55 1.54 2.93
CA LEU A 54 -7.22 1.08 2.49
C LEU A 54 -6.92 -0.36 2.90
N VAL A 55 -7.51 -0.84 4.01
CA VAL A 55 -7.31 -2.20 4.54
C VAL A 55 -7.54 -3.28 3.47
N PRO A 56 -8.72 -3.36 2.80
CA PRO A 56 -8.94 -4.41 1.80
C PRO A 56 -8.01 -4.31 0.58
N LEU A 57 -7.50 -3.11 0.27
CA LEU A 57 -6.55 -2.93 -0.83
C LEU A 57 -5.15 -3.45 -0.45
N VAL A 58 -4.73 -3.24 0.79
CA VAL A 58 -3.50 -3.83 1.32
C VAL A 58 -3.62 -5.36 1.41
N ASP A 59 -4.75 -5.86 1.90
CA ASP A 59 -5.01 -7.31 1.97
C ASP A 59 -4.95 -7.94 0.57
N THR A 60 -5.51 -7.28 -0.46
CA THR A 60 -5.40 -7.75 -1.85
C THR A 60 -3.94 -7.83 -2.32
N VAL A 61 -3.11 -6.83 -2.00
CA VAL A 61 -1.67 -6.86 -2.34
C VAL A 61 -0.98 -8.02 -1.62
N ARG A 62 -1.27 -8.21 -0.34
CA ARG A 62 -0.71 -9.28 0.50
C ARG A 62 -1.10 -10.66 -0.02
N GLU A 63 -2.39 -10.91 -0.25
CA GLU A 63 -2.91 -12.18 -0.76
C GLU A 63 -2.26 -12.59 -2.08
N ASN A 64 -2.10 -11.65 -3.01
CA ASN A 64 -1.43 -11.89 -4.29
C ASN A 64 0.06 -12.26 -4.15
N THR A 65 0.66 -12.01 -2.99
CA THR A 65 2.08 -12.28 -2.70
C THR A 65 2.30 -13.48 -1.78
N LEU A 66 1.25 -14.06 -1.18
CA LEU A 66 1.35 -15.25 -0.32
C LEU A 66 1.81 -16.50 -1.07
N THR A 67 1.41 -16.64 -2.33
CA THR A 67 1.92 -17.67 -3.24
C THR A 67 2.50 -17.00 -4.47
N PRO A 68 3.76 -16.52 -4.41
CA PRO A 68 4.34 -15.70 -5.47
C PRO A 68 4.42 -16.50 -6.76
N ARG A 69 3.60 -16.09 -7.73
CA ARG A 69 3.60 -16.59 -9.10
C ARG A 69 4.11 -15.45 -9.97
N PRO A 70 5.35 -15.51 -10.50
CA PRO A 70 5.91 -14.43 -11.30
C PRO A 70 5.02 -13.99 -12.46
N GLU A 71 4.27 -14.92 -13.06
CA GLU A 71 3.28 -14.67 -14.10
C GLU A 71 2.10 -13.78 -13.66
N LEU A 72 1.86 -13.66 -12.34
CA LEU A 72 0.81 -12.82 -11.75
C LEU A 72 1.33 -11.50 -11.15
N TYR A 73 2.64 -11.21 -11.23
CA TYR A 73 3.17 -9.95 -10.70
C TYR A 73 2.58 -8.71 -11.37
N THR A 74 2.09 -8.85 -12.60
CA THR A 74 1.34 -7.79 -13.29
C THR A 74 0.04 -7.47 -12.55
N ASP A 75 -0.66 -8.46 -12.03
CA ASP A 75 -1.91 -8.28 -11.27
C ASP A 75 -1.62 -7.67 -9.89
N THR A 76 -0.54 -8.12 -9.22
CA THR A 76 -0.07 -7.49 -7.97
C THR A 76 0.34 -6.04 -8.19
N ALA A 77 1.01 -5.72 -9.30
CA ALA A 77 1.38 -4.35 -9.65
C ALA A 77 0.17 -3.46 -9.94
N ARG A 78 -0.93 -4.03 -10.48
CA ARG A 78 -2.22 -3.34 -10.64
C ARG A 78 -2.92 -3.13 -9.30
N ALA A 79 -2.85 -4.09 -8.39
CA ALA A 79 -3.36 -3.91 -7.02
C ALA A 79 -2.61 -2.79 -6.28
N CYS A 80 -1.29 -2.72 -6.44
CA CYS A 80 -0.48 -1.60 -5.92
C CYS A 80 -0.90 -0.25 -6.50
N GLU A 81 -1.25 -0.18 -7.80
CA GLU A 81 -1.76 1.05 -8.41
C GLU A 81 -3.07 1.52 -7.75
N LYS A 82 -4.04 0.61 -7.62
CA LYS A 82 -5.32 0.93 -6.95
C LYS A 82 -5.13 1.43 -5.52
N LEU A 83 -4.19 0.83 -4.79
CA LEU A 83 -3.85 1.27 -3.44
C LEU A 83 -3.26 2.68 -3.45
N LYS A 84 -2.36 3.00 -4.39
CA LYS A 84 -1.80 4.35 -4.53
C LYS A 84 -2.87 5.39 -4.87
N ASP A 85 -3.81 5.06 -5.75
CA ASP A 85 -4.90 5.97 -6.13
C ASP A 85 -5.76 6.30 -4.90
N ALA A 86 -6.18 5.27 -4.16
CA ALA A 86 -6.96 5.47 -2.93
C ALA A 86 -6.20 6.27 -1.85
N ILE A 87 -4.89 6.08 -1.72
CA ILE A 87 -4.06 6.88 -0.82
C ILE A 87 -4.01 8.35 -1.30
N SER A 88 -3.87 8.57 -2.59
CA SER A 88 -3.78 9.93 -3.18
C SER A 88 -5.09 10.69 -2.96
N ASP A 89 -6.23 10.07 -3.24
CA ASP A 89 -7.56 10.62 -2.96
C ASP A 89 -7.73 11.01 -1.48
N LEU A 90 -7.24 10.19 -0.56
CA LEU A 90 -7.29 10.50 0.88
C LEU A 90 -6.37 11.67 1.24
N VAL A 91 -5.17 11.73 0.68
CA VAL A 91 -4.23 12.84 0.92
C VAL A 91 -4.82 14.16 0.40
N GLU A 92 -5.46 14.16 -0.76
CA GLU A 92 -6.13 15.35 -1.32
C GLU A 92 -7.31 15.81 -0.46
N ARG A 93 -8.08 14.88 0.11
CA ARG A 93 -9.23 15.22 0.99
C ARG A 93 -8.82 15.72 2.38
N LEU A 94 -7.63 15.37 2.85
CA LEU A 94 -7.11 15.72 4.17
C LEU A 94 -6.29 17.02 4.18
N GLY A 95 -5.87 17.47 2.99
CA GLY A 95 -5.06 18.67 2.75
C GLY A 95 -5.90 19.94 2.61
#